data_AF-A0A2K3NBV2-F1
#
_entry.id   AF-A0A2K3NBV2-F1
#
_cell.length_a   1.000
_cell.length_b   1.000
_cell.length_c   1.000
_cell.angle_alpha   90.00
_cell.angle_beta   90.00
_cell.angle_gamma   90.00
#
_symmetry.space_group_name_H-M   'P 1'
#
loop_
_entity.id
_entity.type
_entity.pdbx_description
1 polymer ?
#
loop_
_entity_poly.entity_id
_entity_poly.type
_entity_poly.pdbx_seq_one_letter_code
_entity_poly.pdbx_strand_id
1 'polypeptide(L)' 'MSQVVPFSKGKALANEYGIKFFETSAKTSQNVNEAFFSIARDIKQRLPDIDSTKTPTRFRINKQDKATSKHGAQKSACCG' A
#
# COMPACT_ATOMS: atom_id res chain seq x y z
N MET A 1 -9.97 -14.37 33.35
CA MET A 1 -9.24 -13.19 32.83
C MET A 1 -10.16 -11.99 33.01
N SER A 2 -9.81 -11.07 33.91
CA SER A 2 -10.54 -9.80 34.04
C SER A 2 -10.01 -8.82 32.99
N GLN A 3 -10.91 -8.20 32.23
CA GLN A 3 -10.54 -7.06 31.39
C GLN A 3 -10.18 -5.89 32.31
N VAL A 4 -8.99 -5.31 32.14
CA VAL A 4 -8.54 -4.12 32.90
C VAL A 4 -9.28 -2.86 32.42
N VAL A 5 -9.76 -2.88 31.17
CA VAL A 5 -10.55 -1.81 30.57
C VAL A 5 -11.84 -2.43 30.02
N PRO A 6 -13.03 -1.94 30.42
CA PRO A 6 -14.28 -2.40 29.83
C PRO A 6 -14.35 -2.06 28.33
N PHE A 7 -14.89 -2.99 27.54
CA PHE A 7 -15.14 -2.79 26.10
C PHE A 7 -15.84 -1.46 25.79
N SER A 8 -16.86 -1.10 26.61
CA SER A 8 -17.64 0.12 26.44
C SER A 8 -16.79 1.39 26.48
N LYS A 9 -15.77 1.42 27.35
CA LYS A 9 -14.86 2.56 27.48
C LYS A 9 -13.97 2.71 26.24
N GLY A 10 -13.43 1.61 25.73
CA GLY A 10 -12.63 1.60 24.49
C GLY A 10 -13.47 2.04 23.29
N LYS A 11 -14.69 1.52 23.16
CA LYS A 11 -15.62 1.90 22.08
C LYS A 11 -16.04 3.36 22.16
N ALA A 12 -16.33 3.88 23.36
CA ALA A 12 -16.69 5.29 23.54
C ALA A 12 -15.56 6.23 23.08
N LEU A 13 -14.31 5.92 23.45
CA LEU A 13 -13.14 6.70 23.06
C LEU A 13 -12.95 6.69 21.53
N ALA A 14 -13.07 5.53 20.89
CA ALA A 14 -12.95 5.43 19.44
C ALA A 14 -14.02 6.27 18.71
N ASN A 15 -15.25 6.27 19.21
CA ASN A 15 -16.33 7.10 18.67
C ASN A 15 -16.02 8.60 18.81
N GLU A 16 -15.42 9.03 19.93
CA GLU A 16 -15.02 10.42 20.17
C GLU A 16 -13.99 10.91 19.14
N TYR A 17 -13.02 10.05 18.78
CA TYR A 17 -12.02 10.36 17.75
C TYR A 17 -12.49 10.06 16.32
N GLY A 18 -13.70 9.54 16.13
CA GLY A 18 -14.20 9.13 14.81
C GLY A 18 -13.39 8.00 14.16
N ILE A 19 -12.76 7.14 14.97
CA ILE A 19 -11.98 5.99 14.50
C ILE A 19 -12.72 4.68 14.78
N LYS A 20 -12.42 3.62 14.01
CA LYS A 20 -12.98 2.29 14.27
C LYS A 20 -12.31 1.63 15.48
N PHE A 21 -13.10 0.85 16.22
CA PHE A 21 -12.65 0.07 17.37
C PHE A 21 -12.69 -1.43 17.07
N PHE A 22 -11.64 -2.15 17.44
CA PHE A 22 -11.57 -3.61 17.38
C PHE A 22 -10.95 -4.14 18.68
N GLU A 23 -11.66 -5.03 19.38
CA GLU A 23 -11.07 -5.81 20.48
C GLU A 23 -10.61 -7.16 19.92
N THR A 24 -9.32 -7.47 20.03
CA THR A 24 -8.70 -8.67 19.45
C THR A 24 -7.82 -9.38 20.45
N SER A 25 -7.73 -10.70 20.37
CA SER A 25 -6.78 -11.50 21.16
C SER A 25 -5.94 -12.36 20.23
N ALA A 26 -4.67 -11.99 20.08
CA ALA A 26 -3.71 -12.79 19.29
C ALA A 26 -3.47 -14.17 19.92
N LYS A 27 -3.52 -14.27 21.26
CA LYS A 27 -3.33 -15.54 21.99
C LYS A 27 -4.41 -16.57 21.65
N THR A 28 -5.65 -16.12 21.44
CA THR A 28 -6.81 -16.99 21.16
C THR A 28 -7.29 -16.87 19.71
N SER A 29 -6.57 -16.13 18.87
CA SER A 29 -6.95 -15.82 17.50
C SER A 29 -8.34 -15.19 17.35
N GLN A 30 -8.81 -14.45 18.36
CA GLN A 30 -10.13 -13.82 18.34
C GLN A 30 -10.06 -12.47 17.65
N ASN A 31 -10.98 -12.26 16.68
CA ASN A 31 -11.22 -11.01 15.94
C ASN A 31 -10.02 -10.47 15.13
N VAL A 32 -8.91 -11.21 15.04
CA VAL A 32 -7.71 -10.79 14.32
C VAL A 32 -7.99 -10.65 12.83
N ASN A 33 -8.54 -11.70 12.20
CA ASN A 33 -8.84 -11.69 10.76
C ASN A 33 -9.86 -10.61 10.39
N GLU A 34 -10.91 -10.45 11.19
CA GLU A 34 -11.93 -9.44 10.95
C GLU A 34 -11.35 -8.02 11.00
N ALA A 35 -10.50 -7.73 11.97
CA ALA A 35 -9.82 -6.44 12.06
C ALA A 35 -8.98 -6.15 10.81
N PHE A 36 -8.14 -7.11 10.37
CA PHE A 36 -7.34 -6.94 9.16
C PHE A 36 -8.19 -6.78 7.90
N PHE A 37 -9.23 -7.61 7.71
CA PHE A 37 -10.11 -7.49 6.54
C PHE A 37 -10.89 -6.19 6.51
N SER A 38 -11.35 -5.70 7.67
CA SER A 38 -12.06 -4.42 7.78
C SER A 38 -11.16 -3.26 7.36
N ILE A 39 -9.92 -3.23 7.86
CA ILE A 39 -8.93 -2.21 7.49
C ILE A 39 -8.60 -2.27 6.00
N ALA A 40 -8.35 -3.47 5.45
CA ALA A 40 -8.03 -3.63 4.04
C ALA A 40 -9.18 -3.18 3.12
N ARG A 41 -10.43 -3.50 3.47
CA ARG A 41 -11.62 -3.06 2.73
C ARG A 41 -11.76 -1.54 2.77
N ASP A 42 -11.57 -0.92 3.93
CA ASP A 42 -11.63 0.54 4.06
C ASP A 42 -10.58 1.23 3.20
N ILE A 43 -9.34 0.72 3.20
CA ILE A 43 -8.25 1.24 2.37
C ILE A 43 -8.63 1.15 0.89
N LYS A 44 -9.10 -0.02 0.44
CA LYS A 44 -9.53 -0.22 -0.95
C LYS A 44 -10.68 0.69 -1.35
N GLN A 45 -11.62 0.98 -0.45
CA GLN A 45 -12.75 1.87 -0.73
C GLN A 45 -12.34 3.35 -0.77
N ARG A 46 -11.36 3.75 0.03
CA ARG A 46 -10.88 5.14 0.11
C ARG A 46 -9.86 5.47 -0.98
N LEU A 47 -9.17 4.47 -1.51
CA LEU A 47 -8.29 4.60 -2.66
C LEU A 47 -9.11 4.31 -3.93
N PRO A 48 -9.63 5.32 -4.66
CA PRO A 48 -10.16 5.07 -5.99
C PRO A 48 -9.07 4.40 -6.84
N ASP A 49 -9.45 3.44 -7.70
CA ASP A 49 -8.55 2.64 -8.54
C ASP A 49 -7.41 3.50 -9.11
N ILE A 50 -6.23 3.38 -8.52
CA ILE A 50 -5.05 4.16 -8.94
C ILE A 50 -4.56 3.67 -10.31
N ASP A 51 -5.11 2.56 -10.83
CA ASP A 51 -4.59 1.81 -11.98
C ASP A 51 -5.64 1.30 -13.00
N SER A 52 -6.85 1.87 -13.09
CA SER A 52 -7.84 1.40 -14.09
C SER A 52 -7.78 2.09 -15.47
N THR A 53 -6.85 3.03 -15.74
CA THR A 53 -6.82 3.74 -17.06
C THR A 53 -5.46 4.01 -17.70
N LYS A 54 -4.33 3.55 -17.17
CA LYS A 54 -3.05 3.70 -17.89
C LYS A 54 -2.75 2.43 -18.68
N THR A 55 -3.35 2.34 -19.86
CA THR A 55 -2.78 1.60 -21.00
C THR A 55 -1.27 1.74 -20.96
N PRO A 56 -0.48 0.65 -20.94
CA PRO A 56 0.96 0.79 -21.06
C PRO A 56 1.20 1.30 -22.48
N THR A 57 1.46 2.60 -22.61
CA THR A 57 1.93 3.18 -23.86
C THR A 57 3.24 2.47 -24.17
N ARG A 58 3.17 1.43 -25.00
CA ARG A 58 4.32 0.66 -25.46
C ARG A 58 5.24 1.65 -26.16
N PHE A 59 6.27 2.12 -25.45
CA PHE A 59 7.29 3.00 -26.00
C PHE A 59 7.97 2.26 -27.16
N ARG A 60 7.56 2.58 -28.39
CA ARG A 60 8.19 2.10 -29.62
C ARG A 60 9.39 3.00 -29.91
N ILE A 61 10.57 2.59 -29.47
CA ILE A 61 11.83 3.21 -29.88
C ILE A 61 12.14 2.72 -31.30
N ASN A 62 11.73 3.48 -32.31
CA ASN A 62 12.20 3.33 -33.68
C ASN A 62 13.37 4.29 -33.89
N LYS A 63 14.60 3.78 -33.97
CA LYS A 63 15.75 4.58 -34.42
C LYS A 63 16.38 3.89 -35.61
N GLN A 64 15.80 4.15 -36.78
CA GLN A 64 16.50 4.02 -38.04
C GLN A 64 17.48 5.20 -38.21
N ASP A 65 18.54 4.91 -38.94
CA ASP A 65 19.43 5.83 -39.65
C ASP A 65 20.77 6.23 -38.98
N LYS A 66 21.72 5.31 -39.20
CA LYS A 66 23.12 5.46 -39.64
C LYS A 66 23.68 6.88 -39.85
N ALA A 67 24.85 7.15 -39.25
CA ALA A 67 26.13 7.32 -39.99
C ALA A 67 27.33 7.50 -39.04
N THR A 68 28.32 6.58 -39.14
CA THR A 68 29.79 6.70 -38.94
C THR A 68 30.36 7.56 -37.79
N SER A 69 31.19 7.09 -36.86
CA SER A 69 32.45 6.34 -37.01
C SER A 69 32.92 5.79 -35.64
N LYS A 70 33.76 4.75 -35.69
CA LYS A 70 34.37 3.90 -34.63
C LYS A 70 35.08 4.76 -33.54
N HIS A 71 35.06 4.43 -32.25
CA HIS A 71 35.87 3.38 -31.59
C HIS A 71 35.27 2.99 -30.22
N GLY A 72 35.46 1.72 -29.82
CA GLY A 72 34.75 1.02 -28.75
C GLY A 72 34.88 1.57 -27.32
N ALA A 73 33.68 1.79 -26.76
CA ALA A 73 33.20 1.62 -25.39
C ALA A 73 34.07 2.11 -24.22
N GLN A 74 33.68 3.31 -23.78
CA GLN A 74 34.27 4.15 -22.74
C GLN A 74 33.94 3.69 -21.31
N LYS A 75 34.94 3.89 -20.45
CA LYS A 75 34.87 4.00 -19.00
C LYS A 75 33.90 5.12 -18.59
N SER A 76 33.23 4.98 -17.45
CA SER A 76 33.52 5.72 -16.20
C SER A 76 32.26 5.89 -15.33
N ALA A 77 32.39 5.52 -14.06
CA ALA A 77 31.46 5.84 -12.99
C ALA A 77 31.23 7.36 -12.88
N CYS A 78 30.01 7.77 -12.53
CA CYS A 78 29.74 9.10 -11.97
C CYS A 78 28.53 9.05 -11.04
N CYS A 79 28.70 9.73 -9.90
CA CYS A 79 27.86 9.83 -8.73
C CYS A 79 26.64 10.75 -8.92
N GLY A 80 25.68 10.59 -8.00
CA GLY A 80 24.56 11.48 -7.72
C GLY A 80 23.81 10.92 -6.52
#